data_AF-A0A937FI66-F1
#
_entry.id   AF-A0A937FI66-F1
#
_cell.length_a   1.000
_cell.length_b   1.000
_cell.length_c   1.000
_cell.angle_alpha   90.00
_cell.angle_beta   90.00
_cell.angle_gamma   90.00
#
_symmetry.space_group_name_H-M   'P 1'
#
loop_
_entity.id
_entity.type
_entity.pdbx_description
1 polymer ?
#
loop_
_entity_poly.entity_id
_entity_poly.type
_entity_poly.pdbx_seq_one_letter_code
_entity_poly.pdbx_strand_id
1 'polypeptide(L)'
;MKKQITLALSNASKKIIISFLYLSVMIILFLGIFFSLFSVVNGISLTVLKVQIPGVIFGVLVLYLGLKYYFSVIKLQEELYKSTSKFSWDNFKSKKVKQ
;
A
#
# COMPACT_ATOMS: atom_id res chain seq x y z
N MET A 1 -18.08 16.69 -26.63
CA MET A 1 -17.03 15.66 -26.82
C MET A 1 -15.81 15.81 -25.90
N LYS A 2 -15.22 17.01 -25.70
CA LYS A 2 -14.02 17.18 -24.83
C LYS A 2 -14.15 16.62 -23.41
N LYS A 3 -15.32 16.76 -22.76
CA LYS A 3 -15.57 16.34 -21.36
C LYS A 3 -15.57 14.81 -21.16
N GLN A 4 -16.01 14.03 -22.16
CA GLN A 4 -16.00 12.57 -22.08
C GLN A 4 -14.59 11.99 -22.24
N ILE A 5 -13.75 12.62 -23.08
CA ILE A 5 -12.36 12.24 -23.28
C ILE A 5 -11.54 12.47 -21.99
N THR A 6 -11.78 13.59 -21.28
CA THR A 6 -11.10 13.89 -20.00
C THR A 6 -11.50 12.91 -18.88
N LEU A 7 -12.77 12.49 -18.85
CA LEU A 7 -13.25 11.50 -17.88
C LEU A 7 -12.68 10.10 -18.16
N ALA A 8 -12.58 9.69 -19.43
CA ALA A 8 -11.97 8.42 -19.82
C ALA A 8 -10.47 8.38 -19.48
N LEU A 9 -9.73 9.46 -19.74
CA LEU A 9 -8.33 9.62 -19.35
C LEU A 9 -8.13 9.53 -17.83
N SER A 10 -8.96 10.22 -17.05
CA SER A 10 -8.93 10.17 -15.58
C SER A 10 -9.14 8.75 -15.03
N ASN A 11 -10.09 8.00 -15.60
CA ASN A 11 -10.37 6.63 -15.17
C ASN A 11 -9.25 5.65 -15.51
N ALA A 12 -8.59 5.82 -16.66
CA ALA A 12 -7.43 5.02 -17.05
C ALA A 12 -6.23 5.27 -16.10
N SER A 13 -5.95 6.54 -15.78
CA SER A 13 -4.88 6.90 -14.84
C SER A 13 -5.13 6.34 -13.43
N LYS A 14 -6.38 6.41 -12.93
CA LYS A 14 -6.76 5.81 -11.65
C LYS A 14 -6.48 4.31 -11.62
N LYS A 15 -6.85 3.59 -12.69
CA LYS A 15 -6.62 2.15 -12.81
C LYS A 15 -5.13 1.81 -12.79
N ILE A 16 -4.30 2.58 -13.50
CA ILE A 16 -2.84 2.38 -13.53
C ILE A 16 -2.24 2.57 -12.12
N ILE A 17 -2.62 3.65 -11.42
CA ILE A 17 -2.10 3.93 -10.08
C ILE A 17 -2.48 2.82 -9.09
N ILE A 18 -3.74 2.39 -9.09
CA ILE A 18 -4.21 1.30 -8.22
C ILE A 18 -3.48 -0.01 -8.57
N SER A 19 -3.31 -0.31 -9.86
CA SER A 19 -2.58 -1.51 -10.31
C SER A 19 -1.12 -1.50 -9.86
N PHE A 20 -0.45 -0.35 -9.94
CA PHE A 20 0.92 -0.21 -9.46
C PHE A 20 1.00 -0.43 -7.95
N LEU A 21 0.08 0.18 -7.19
CA LEU A 21 0.00 0.03 -5.74
C LEU A 21 -0.24 -1.43 -5.32
N TYR A 22 -1.14 -2.12 -6.03
CA TYR A 22 -1.40 -3.54 -5.83
C TYR A 22 -0.16 -4.40 -6.10
N LEU A 23 0.55 -4.14 -7.21
CA LEU A 23 1.78 -4.84 -7.55
C LEU A 23 2.86 -4.64 -6.49
N SER A 24 3.05 -3.41 -5.99
CA SER A 24 4.00 -3.14 -4.91
C SER A 24 3.67 -3.94 -3.65
N VAL A 25 2.39 -4.03 -3.28
CA VAL A 25 1.97 -4.83 -2.12
C VAL A 25 2.22 -6.33 -2.34
N MET A 26 1.94 -6.85 -3.53
CA MET A 26 2.23 -8.25 -3.86
C MET A 26 3.72 -8.57 -3.73
N ILE A 27 4.60 -7.66 -4.17
CA ILE A 27 6.05 -7.80 -4.01
C ILE A 27 6.43 -7.84 -2.53
N ILE A 28 5.86 -6.98 -1.70
CA ILE A 28 6.13 -6.95 -0.25
C ILE A 28 5.68 -8.26 0.42
N LEU A 29 4.49 -8.77 0.09
CA LEU A 29 4.00 -10.06 0.60
C LEU A 29 4.94 -11.21 0.20
N PHE A 30 5.34 -11.25 -1.06
CA PHE A 30 6.27 -12.25 -1.57
C PHE A 30 7.62 -12.20 -0.84
N LEU A 31 8.18 -11.01 -0.66
CA LEU A 31 9.43 -10.81 0.10
C LEU A 31 9.29 -11.23 1.56
N GLY A 32 8.16 -10.94 2.22
CA GLY A 32 7.91 -11.38 3.59
C GLY A 32 7.91 -12.91 3.74
N ILE A 33 7.22 -13.61 2.84
CA ILE A 33 7.23 -15.08 2.80
C ILE A 33 8.63 -15.60 2.51
N PHE A 34 9.29 -15.04 1.49
CA PHE A 34 10.63 -15.44 1.08
C PHE A 34 11.64 -15.29 2.22
N PHE A 35 11.70 -14.12 2.88
CA PHE A 35 12.61 -13.89 4.00
C PHE A 35 12.31 -14.78 5.20
N SER A 36 11.03 -15.07 5.46
CA SER A 36 10.64 -15.99 6.53
C SER A 36 11.18 -17.40 6.26
N LEU A 37 10.89 -17.96 5.07
CA LEU A 37 11.34 -19.30 4.68
C LEU A 37 12.86 -19.39 4.58
N PHE A 38 13.49 -18.40 3.94
CA PHE A 38 14.93 -18.34 3.78
C PHE A 38 15.65 -18.28 5.14
N SER A 39 15.11 -17.54 6.10
CA SER A 39 15.67 -17.49 7.45
C SER A 39 15.52 -18.81 8.20
N VAL A 40 14.40 -19.54 8.03
CA VAL A 40 14.21 -20.85 8.67
C VAL A 40 15.21 -21.86 8.11
N VAL A 41 15.30 -21.97 6.79
CA VAL A 41 16.15 -22.98 6.12
C VAL A 41 17.62 -22.77 6.42
N ASN A 42 18.09 -21.51 6.47
CA ASN A 42 19.50 -21.18 6.68
C ASN A 42 19.84 -20.92 8.16
N GLY A 43 18.88 -21.03 9.09
CA GLY A 43 19.12 -20.79 10.52
C GLY A 43 19.60 -19.37 10.82
N ILE A 44 19.11 -18.36 10.08
CA ILE A 44 19.61 -16.98 10.18
C ILE A 44 19.17 -16.37 11.51
N SER A 45 20.15 -15.91 12.29
CA SER A 45 19.96 -15.14 13.52
C SER A 45 20.64 -13.78 13.39
N LEU A 46 19.94 -12.71 13.72
CA LEU A 46 20.45 -11.34 13.69
C LEU A 46 20.63 -10.81 15.11
N THR A 47 21.82 -10.28 15.42
CA THR A 47 22.09 -9.69 16.73
C THR A 47 21.60 -8.24 16.75
N VAL A 48 20.60 -7.95 17.59
CA VAL A 48 20.04 -6.61 17.78
C VAL A 48 20.17 -6.25 19.26
N LEU A 49 20.85 -5.13 19.57
CA LEU A 49 21.08 -4.68 20.95
C LEU A 49 21.65 -5.78 21.87
N LYS A 50 22.56 -6.60 21.34
CA LYS A 50 23.20 -7.77 21.99
C LYS A 50 22.31 -9.01 22.21
N VAL A 51 21.07 -9.00 21.74
CA VAL A 51 20.17 -10.16 21.75
C VAL A 51 20.13 -10.78 20.36
N GLN A 52 20.23 -12.11 20.28
CA GLN A 52 20.05 -12.83 19.01
C GLN A 52 18.57 -13.01 18.74
N ILE A 53 18.10 -12.46 17.62
CA ILE A 53 16.71 -12.54 17.17
C ILE A 53 16.66 -13.43 15.93
N PRO A 54 15.79 -14.45 15.89
CA PRO A 54 15.57 -15.23 14.67
C PRO A 54 15.15 -14.33 13.50
N GLY A 55 15.81 -14.48 12.35
CA GLY A 55 15.51 -13.68 11.15
C GLY A 55 14.07 -13.85 10.65
N VAL A 56 13.44 -14.97 10.99
CA VAL A 56 12.02 -15.28 10.71
C VAL A 56 11.10 -14.19 11.25
N ILE A 57 11.42 -13.59 12.39
CA ILE A 57 10.60 -12.53 12.99
C ILE A 57 10.53 -11.30 12.07
N PHE A 58 11.64 -10.95 11.42
CA PHE A 58 11.67 -9.86 10.45
C PHE A 58 10.87 -10.20 9.19
N GLY A 59 10.95 -11.44 8.70
CA GLY A 59 10.12 -11.90 7.58
C GLY A 59 8.63 -11.81 7.90
N VAL A 60 8.23 -12.24 9.10
CA VAL A 60 6.84 -12.15 9.59
C VAL A 60 6.38 -10.69 9.71
N LEU A 61 7.25 -9.79 10.19
CA LEU A 61 6.94 -8.35 10.25
C LEU A 61 6.70 -7.76 8.85
N VAL A 62 7.55 -8.08 7.88
CA VAL A 62 7.37 -7.66 6.48
C VAL A 62 6.07 -8.22 5.90
N LEU A 63 5.77 -9.49 6.17
CA LEU A 63 4.52 -10.13 5.75
C LEU A 63 3.29 -9.44 6.34
N TYR A 64 3.32 -9.13 7.64
CA TYR A 64 2.25 -8.40 8.32
C TYR A 64 2.03 -7.02 7.69
N LEU A 65 3.11 -6.28 7.39
CA LEU A 65 3.01 -4.99 6.69
C LEU A 65 2.40 -5.16 5.30
N GLY A 66 2.82 -6.18 4.54
CA GLY A 66 2.22 -6.52 3.24
C GLY A 66 0.72 -6.75 3.33
N LEU A 67 0.25 -7.55 4.31
CA LEU A 67 -1.17 -7.82 4.51
C LEU A 67 -1.94 -6.55 4.91
N LYS A 68 -1.39 -5.75 5.81
CA LYS A 68 -1.99 -4.47 6.22
C LYS A 68 -2.16 -3.53 5.02
N TYR A 69 -1.13 -3.42 4.17
CA TYR A 69 -1.20 -2.58 3.00
C TYR A 69 -2.14 -3.14 1.93
N TYR A 70 -2.25 -4.45 1.78
CA TYR A 70 -3.21 -5.10 0.89
C TYR A 70 -4.64 -4.66 1.17
N PHE A 71 -5.07 -4.77 2.43
CA PHE A 71 -6.40 -4.30 2.83
C PHE A 71 -6.58 -2.79 2.64
N SER A 72 -5.51 -2.02 2.84
CA SER A 72 -5.54 -0.57 2.66
C SER A 72 -5.73 -0.19 1.18
N VAL A 73 -5.10 -0.92 0.25
CA VAL A 73 -5.27 -0.73 -1.19
C VAL A 73 -6.66 -1.12 -1.65
N ILE A 74 -7.22 -2.23 -1.15
CA ILE A 74 -8.62 -2.63 -1.46
C ILE A 74 -9.60 -1.54 -1.02
N LYS A 75 -9.47 -1.08 0.24
CA LYS A 75 -10.33 0.00 0.76
C LYS A 75 -10.21 1.28 -0.06
N LEU A 76 -8.99 1.64 -0.49
CA LEU A 76 -8.75 2.80 -1.35
C LEU A 76 -9.41 2.62 -2.72
N GLN A 77 -9.31 1.42 -3.30
CA GLN A 77 -9.96 1.08 -4.56
C GLN A 77 -11.48 1.25 -4.45
N GLU A 78 -12.10 0.68 -3.42
CA GLU A 78 -13.54 0.83 -3.16
C GLU A 78 -13.96 2.31 -3.07
N GLU A 79 -13.21 3.13 -2.33
CA GLU A 79 -13.52 4.56 -2.18
C GLU A 79 -13.34 5.37 -3.47
N LEU A 80 -12.30 5.05 -4.25
CA LEU A 80 -12.00 5.74 -5.52
C LEU A 80 -13.00 5.44 -6.63
N TYR A 81 -13.65 4.27 -6.59
CA TYR A 81 -14.65 3.85 -7.58
C TYR A 81 -16.09 4.16 -7.18
N LYS A 82 -16.36 4.67 -5.96
CA LYS A 82 -17.68 5.20 -5.59
C LYS A 82 -18.10 6.32 -6.55
N SER A 83 -19.27 6.18 -7.18
CA SER A 83 -19.83 7.14 -8.15
C SER A 83 -20.11 8.53 -7.56
N THR A 84 -20.19 8.63 -6.22
CA THR A 84 -20.42 9.86 -5.47
C THR A 84 -19.13 10.55 -5.02
N SER A 85 -17.96 9.92 -5.13
CA SER A 85 -16.71 10.50 -4.65
C SER A 85 -16.20 11.57 -5.62
N LYS A 86 -16.42 12.84 -5.25
CA LYS A 86 -15.82 13.99 -5.93
C LYS A 86 -14.62 14.46 -5.11
N PHE A 87 -13.45 14.50 -5.74
CA PHE A 87 -12.29 15.14 -5.14
C PHE A 87 -12.60 16.63 -4.94
N SER A 88 -12.68 17.07 -3.69
CA SER A 88 -12.92 18.47 -3.35
C SER A 88 -11.64 19.10 -2.83
N TRP A 89 -11.11 20.05 -3.59
CA TRP A 89 -10.00 20.91 -3.16
C TRP A 89 -10.38 21.82 -1.98
N ASP A 90 -11.68 22.02 -1.73
CA ASP A 90 -12.15 22.85 -0.63
C ASP A 90 -11.87 22.21 0.74
N ASN A 91 -11.70 20.88 0.81
CA ASN A 91 -11.27 20.19 2.03
C ASN A 91 -9.80 20.50 2.40
N PHE A 92 -8.99 20.93 1.43
CA PHE A 92 -7.58 21.25 1.62
C PHE A 92 -7.32 22.76 1.72
N LYS A 93 -8.35 23.59 1.51
CA LYS A 93 -8.24 25.02 1.79
C LYS A 93 -8.29 25.21 3.30
N SER A 94 -7.15 25.61 3.87
CA SER A 94 -7.10 26.11 5.25
C SER A 94 -8.18 27.16 5.41
N LYS A 95 -9.19 26.88 6.25
CA LYS A 95 -10.14 27.91 6.66
C LYS A 95 -9.29 28.97 7.36
N LYS A 96 -9.07 30.11 6.70
CA LYS A 96 -8.54 31.28 7.38
C LYS A 96 -9.55 31.62 8.47
N VAL A 97 -9.28 31.14 9.69
CA VAL A 97 -9.98 31.57 10.89
C VAL A 97 -9.72 33.07 10.95
N LYS A 98 -10.72 33.88 10.60
CA LYS A 98 -10.67 35.31 10.90
C LYS A 98 -10.75 35.40 12.42
N GLN A 99 -9.60 35.61 13.04
CA GLN A 99 -9.50 36.20 14.38
C GLN A 99 -9.95 37.65 14.30
#